data_AF-A0A9D5JNA5-F1
#
_entry.id   AF-A0A9D5JNA5-F1
#
_cell.length_a   1.000
_cell.length_b   1.000
_cell.length_c   1.000
_cell.angle_alpha   90.00
_cell.angle_beta   90.00
_cell.angle_gamma   90.00
#
_symmetry.space_group_name_H-M   'P 1'
#
loop_
_entity.id
_entity.type
_entity.pdbx_description
1 polymer ?
#
loop_
_entity_poly.entity_id
_entity_poly.type
_entity_poly.pdbx_seq_one_letter_code
_entity_poly.pdbx_strand_id
1 'polypeptide(L)'
;RYSDDKYLVKVKWSKILSGGKRRYSNCYGPAFIMQFSGSGLVAPCGMLFNSRFKNFHIGNIADKSFKDLWKSRRYWKVLDSLASPKFNPQTDCGTLCLQDKVNEFLWDLKEGNITLREPEGEPPMHINFI
;
A
#
# COMPACT_ATOMS: atom_id res chain seq x y z
N ARG A 1 13.02 23.84 -22.95
CA ARG A 1 11.73 23.28 -23.44
C ARG A 1 11.53 21.97 -22.67
N TYR A 2 10.53 21.86 -21.79
CA TYR A 2 10.36 20.70 -20.88
C TYR A 2 9.48 19.58 -21.46
N SER A 3 9.34 19.52 -22.78
CA SER A 3 8.50 18.53 -23.48
C SER A 3 9.12 18.19 -24.83
N ASP A 4 9.03 16.92 -25.21
CA ASP A 4 9.40 16.36 -26.50
C ASP A 4 8.28 15.42 -27.02
N ASP A 5 8.49 14.79 -28.17
CA ASP A 5 7.50 13.92 -28.83
C ASP A 5 7.23 12.62 -28.07
N LYS A 6 8.06 12.29 -27.07
CA LYS A 6 7.94 11.10 -26.21
C LYS A 6 7.38 11.42 -24.83
N TYR A 7 7.21 12.70 -24.50
CA TYR A 7 6.72 13.14 -23.21
C TYR A 7 5.25 12.74 -23.03
N LEU A 8 4.97 11.95 -22.00
CA LEU A 8 3.64 11.40 -21.73
C LEU A 8 3.15 11.78 -20.34
N VAL A 9 1.96 12.36 -20.28
CA VAL A 9 1.23 12.62 -19.03
C VAL A 9 0.03 11.69 -18.94
N LYS A 10 0.03 10.78 -17.97
CA LYS A 10 -1.12 9.93 -17.65
C LYS A 10 -1.76 10.35 -16.33
N VAL A 11 -2.90 11.02 -16.43
CA VAL A 11 -3.65 11.47 -15.25
C VAL A 11 -4.54 10.33 -14.72
N LYS A 12 -4.50 10.10 -13.41
CA LYS A 12 -5.42 9.16 -12.74
C LYS A 12 -6.73 9.87 -12.37
N TRP A 13 -7.57 10.13 -13.37
CA TRP A 13 -8.83 10.87 -13.19
C TRP A 13 -9.75 10.27 -12.12
N SER A 14 -9.87 8.94 -12.06
CA SER A 14 -10.67 8.25 -11.04
C SER A 14 -10.20 8.51 -9.60
N LYS A 15 -8.94 8.91 -9.41
CA LYS A 15 -8.40 9.30 -8.11
C LYS A 15 -8.67 10.77 -7.79
N ILE A 16 -8.54 11.66 -8.79
CA ILE A 16 -8.83 13.10 -8.63
C ILE A 16 -10.32 13.33 -8.37
N LEU A 17 -11.18 12.64 -9.13
CA LEU A 17 -12.63 12.81 -9.09
C LEU A 17 -13.31 12.05 -7.93
N SER A 18 -12.58 11.28 -7.12
CA SER A 18 -13.17 10.56 -5.98
C SER A 18 -13.59 11.47 -4.82
N GLY A 19 -13.19 12.75 -4.84
CA GLY A 19 -13.39 13.67 -3.73
C GLY A 19 -12.70 13.22 -2.44
N GLY A 20 -11.66 12.38 -2.56
CA GLY A 20 -10.95 11.81 -1.41
C GLY A 20 -11.72 10.72 -0.66
N LYS A 21 -12.91 10.32 -1.14
CA LYS A 21 -13.71 9.26 -0.53
C LYS A 21 -13.12 7.89 -0.85
N ARG A 22 -13.20 6.98 0.13
CA ARG A 22 -12.77 5.59 0.00
C ARG A 22 -13.96 4.67 0.12
N ARG A 23 -14.06 3.69 -0.79
CA ARG A 23 -15.09 2.64 -0.73
C ARG A 23 -14.75 1.49 0.22
N TYR A 24 -13.50 1.41 0.66
CA TYR A 24 -12.99 0.35 1.52
C TYR A 24 -12.86 0.84 2.97
N SER A 25 -13.16 -0.05 3.94
CA SER A 25 -13.07 0.24 5.38
C SER A 25 -11.92 -0.47 6.08
N ASN A 26 -11.11 -1.24 5.34
CA ASN A 26 -9.90 -1.89 5.84
C ASN A 26 -8.73 -1.66 4.88
N CYS A 27 -7.51 -1.59 5.41
CA CYS A 27 -6.32 -1.29 4.62
C CYS A 27 -5.44 -2.54 4.47
N TYR A 28 -5.48 -3.16 3.29
CA TYR A 28 -4.72 -4.34 2.88
C TYR A 28 -3.45 -4.01 2.07
N GLY A 29 -3.42 -2.84 1.42
CA GLY A 29 -2.33 -2.41 0.53
C GLY A 29 -0.91 -2.49 1.12
N PRO A 30 -0.66 -2.15 2.40
CA PRO A 30 0.67 -2.20 2.99
C PRO A 30 1.38 -3.56 2.96
N ALA A 31 0.65 -4.68 2.83
CA ALA A 31 1.27 -5.99 2.66
C ALA A 31 1.99 -6.14 1.31
N PHE A 32 1.59 -5.36 0.30
CA PHE A 32 2.09 -5.41 -1.07
C PHE A 32 3.02 -4.23 -1.41
N ILE A 33 2.80 -3.07 -0.77
CA ILE A 33 3.63 -1.88 -0.96
C ILE A 33 4.08 -1.37 0.41
N MET A 34 5.02 -2.08 1.02
CA MET A 34 5.65 -1.64 2.28
C MET A 34 6.52 -0.39 2.04
N GLN A 35 6.59 0.53 3.00
CA GLN A 35 7.32 1.78 2.85
C GLN A 35 8.36 1.97 3.95
N PHE A 36 9.56 2.39 3.56
CA PHE A 36 10.67 2.61 4.47
C PHE A 36 11.00 4.11 4.48
N SER A 37 11.27 4.68 5.65
CA SER A 37 11.71 6.07 5.74
C SER A 37 13.18 6.22 5.32
N GLY A 38 13.64 7.45 5.10
CA GLY A 38 15.06 7.72 4.85
C GLY A 38 16.00 7.37 6.02
N SER A 39 15.46 7.21 7.24
CA SER A 39 16.22 6.74 8.42
C SER A 39 16.19 5.22 8.61
N GLY A 40 15.59 4.49 7.67
CA GLY A 40 15.45 3.03 7.71
C GLY A 40 14.23 2.52 8.50
N LEU A 41 13.39 3.40 9.06
CA LEU A 41 12.16 2.99 9.76
C LEU A 41 11.23 2.24 8.79
N VAL A 42 10.86 1.02 9.16
CA VAL A 42 9.86 0.21 8.45
C VAL A 42 8.49 0.45 9.08
N ALA A 43 7.56 0.96 8.29
CA ALA A 43 6.17 1.12 8.69
C ALA A 43 5.22 0.87 7.49
N PRO A 44 3.92 0.61 7.73
CA PRO A 44 3.00 0.19 6.66
C PRO A 44 2.82 1.22 5.53
N CYS A 45 2.93 2.52 5.82
CA CYS A 45 2.91 3.58 4.82
C CYS A 45 3.52 4.88 5.38
N GLY A 46 3.87 5.82 4.50
CA GLY A 46 4.54 7.07 4.89
C GLY A 46 3.75 7.96 5.85
N MET A 47 2.42 7.89 5.82
CA MET A 47 1.56 8.60 6.79
C MET A 47 1.88 8.17 8.24
N LEU A 48 2.25 6.89 8.42
CA LEU A 48 2.48 6.26 9.72
C LEU A 48 3.93 6.38 10.22
N PHE A 49 4.80 7.13 9.54
CA PHE A 49 6.16 7.36 10.02
C PHE A 49 6.25 8.28 11.24
N ASN A 50 5.30 9.21 11.40
CA ASN A 50 5.32 10.13 12.52
C ASN A 50 5.29 9.40 13.88
N SER A 51 5.98 9.92 14.89
CA SER A 51 6.08 9.33 16.23
C SER A 51 4.73 9.13 16.94
N ARG A 52 3.71 9.93 16.61
CA ARG A 52 2.34 9.70 17.11
C ARG A 52 1.76 8.35 16.69
N PHE A 53 2.28 7.76 15.62
CA PHE A 53 1.90 6.45 15.09
C PHE A 53 2.89 5.35 15.42
N LYS A 54 3.72 5.51 16.47
CA LYS A 54 4.72 4.50 16.89
C LYS A 54 4.17 3.09 17.08
N ASN A 55 2.87 2.97 17.39
CA ASN A 55 2.19 1.68 17.52
C ASN A 55 2.15 0.88 16.20
N PHE A 56 2.34 1.53 15.05
CA PHE A 56 2.44 0.92 13.73
C PHE A 56 3.88 0.76 13.23
N HIS A 57 4.89 1.18 14.01
CA HIS A 57 6.30 1.01 13.61
C HIS A 57 6.71 -0.45 13.76
N ILE A 58 7.25 -1.03 12.69
CA ILE A 58 7.58 -2.47 12.64
C ILE A 58 9.00 -2.72 13.16
N GLY A 59 9.95 -1.86 12.76
CA GLY A 59 11.36 -1.95 13.12
C GLY A 59 12.19 -1.01 12.25
N ASN A 60 13.51 -1.17 12.24
CA ASN A 60 14.41 -0.38 11.39
C ASN A 60 15.36 -1.32 10.62
N ILE A 61 15.53 -1.08 9.32
CA ILE A 61 16.44 -1.89 8.47
C ILE A 61 17.93 -1.68 8.79
N ALA A 62 18.28 -0.60 9.49
CA ALA A 62 19.62 -0.40 10.03
C ALA A 62 19.96 -1.38 11.16
N ASP A 63 18.95 -1.90 11.86
CA ASP A 63 19.11 -2.81 13.00
C ASP A 63 18.89 -4.28 12.63
N LYS A 64 17.96 -4.55 11.71
CA LYS A 64 17.56 -5.91 11.32
C LYS A 64 17.28 -5.98 9.82
N SER A 65 17.63 -7.10 9.19
CA SER A 65 17.28 -7.31 7.79
C SER A 65 15.76 -7.22 7.58
N PHE A 66 15.33 -6.70 6.42
CA PHE A 66 13.90 -6.65 6.12
C PHE A 66 13.26 -8.05 6.11
N LYS A 67 14.00 -9.07 5.67
CA LYS A 67 13.56 -10.48 5.71
C LYS A 67 13.19 -10.92 7.13
N ASP A 68 13.99 -10.55 8.12
CA ASP A 68 13.73 -10.90 9.53
C ASP A 68 12.57 -10.09 10.10
N LEU A 69 12.47 -8.80 9.72
CA LEU A 69 11.32 -7.97 10.07
C LEU A 69 10.02 -8.55 9.49
N TRP A 70 10.00 -8.92 8.21
CA TRP A 70 8.85 -9.53 7.52
C TRP A 70 8.42 -10.86 8.15
N LYS A 71 9.37 -11.71 8.56
CA LYS A 71 9.07 -12.96 9.28
C LYS A 71 8.64 -12.73 10.74
N SER A 72 8.78 -11.53 11.28
CA SER A 72 8.51 -11.26 12.68
C SER A 72 7.01 -11.21 13.00
N ARG A 73 6.66 -11.60 14.23
CA ARG A 73 5.28 -11.42 14.76
C ARG A 73 4.86 -9.95 14.75
N ARG A 74 5.80 -9.01 14.91
CA ARG A 74 5.52 -7.57 14.95
C ARG A 74 4.99 -7.09 13.61
N TYR A 75 5.59 -7.51 12.50
CA TYR A 75 5.16 -7.16 11.15
C TYR A 75 3.70 -7.55 10.91
N TRP A 76 3.37 -8.83 11.12
CA TRP A 76 2.02 -9.34 10.90
C TRP A 76 1.00 -8.73 11.86
N LYS A 77 1.34 -8.55 13.14
CA LYS A 77 0.47 -7.85 14.10
C LYS A 77 0.09 -6.44 13.64
N VAL A 78 1.03 -5.70 13.05
CA VAL A 78 0.76 -4.34 12.55
C VAL A 78 -0.14 -4.38 11.33
N LEU A 79 0.13 -5.28 10.37
CA LEU A 79 -0.71 -5.43 9.17
C LEU A 79 -2.13 -5.89 9.52
N ASP A 80 -2.26 -6.88 10.39
CA ASP A 80 -3.56 -7.38 10.87
C ASP A 80 -4.37 -6.25 11.54
N SER A 81 -3.71 -5.36 12.28
CA SER A 81 -4.37 -4.21 12.89
C SER A 81 -5.00 -3.30 11.84
N LEU A 82 -4.32 -3.04 10.72
CA LEU A 82 -4.82 -2.21 9.62
C LEU A 82 -5.91 -2.90 8.80
N ALA A 83 -5.85 -4.23 8.74
CA ALA A 83 -6.83 -5.10 8.09
C ALA A 83 -8.07 -5.38 8.96
N SER A 84 -8.09 -4.90 10.22
CA SER A 84 -9.15 -5.15 11.20
C SER A 84 -10.08 -3.95 11.38
N PRO A 85 -11.26 -4.12 12.01
CA PRO A 85 -12.16 -3.02 12.36
C PRO A 85 -11.60 -1.97 13.33
N LYS A 86 -10.42 -2.21 13.93
CA LYS A 86 -9.77 -1.27 14.86
C LYS A 86 -9.12 -0.08 14.15
N PHE A 87 -9.07 -0.10 12.82
CA PHE A 87 -8.51 0.95 12.01
C PHE A 87 -9.41 1.18 10.80
N ASN A 88 -9.88 2.41 10.63
CA ASN A 88 -10.70 2.80 9.49
C ASN A 88 -9.94 3.82 8.63
N PRO A 89 -9.46 3.46 7.41
CA PRO A 89 -8.74 4.37 6.54
C PRO A 89 -9.61 5.54 6.03
N GLN A 90 -10.94 5.51 6.20
CA GLN A 90 -11.82 6.63 5.86
C GLN A 90 -11.70 7.78 6.86
N THR A 91 -11.42 7.49 8.13
CA THR A 91 -11.36 8.48 9.22
C THR A 91 -9.95 8.66 9.77
N ASP A 92 -9.16 7.59 9.78
CA ASP A 92 -7.87 7.55 10.48
C ASP A 92 -6.71 7.92 9.55
N CYS A 93 -6.98 8.19 8.26
CA CYS A 93 -5.98 8.48 7.24
C CYS A 93 -6.30 9.67 6.35
N GLY A 94 -5.26 10.46 6.02
CA GLY A 94 -5.34 11.44 4.94
C GLY A 94 -5.74 10.78 3.62
N THR A 95 -6.50 11.48 2.78
CA THR A 95 -7.12 10.95 1.55
C THR A 95 -6.09 10.72 0.44
N LEU A 96 -6.49 10.03 -0.63
CA LEU A 96 -5.68 9.86 -1.85
C LEU A 96 -4.27 9.28 -1.63
N CYS A 97 -4.12 8.38 -0.66
CA CYS A 97 -2.83 7.78 -0.32
C CYS A 97 -2.26 6.90 -1.47
N LEU A 98 -0.99 6.54 -1.37
CA LEU A 98 -0.36 5.63 -2.34
C LEU A 98 -1.08 4.27 -2.42
N GLN A 99 -1.55 3.78 -1.27
CA GLN A 99 -2.20 2.48 -1.13
C GLN A 99 -3.62 2.43 -1.70
N ASP A 100 -4.19 3.56 -2.13
CA ASP A 100 -5.62 3.72 -2.44
C ASP A 100 -6.10 2.76 -3.52
N LYS A 101 -5.41 2.71 -4.67
CA LYS A 101 -5.83 1.85 -5.80
C LYS A 101 -5.59 0.36 -5.57
N VAL A 102 -4.56 0.02 -4.80
CA VAL A 102 -4.33 -1.38 -4.38
C VAL A 102 -5.43 -1.81 -3.41
N ASN A 103 -5.81 -0.96 -2.46
CA ASN A 103 -6.92 -1.26 -1.54
C ASN A 103 -8.26 -1.36 -2.24
N GLU A 104 -8.55 -0.47 -3.18
CA GLU A 104 -9.74 -0.56 -4.03
C GLU A 104 -9.87 -1.94 -4.70
N PHE A 105 -8.79 -2.43 -5.31
CA PHE A 105 -8.76 -3.75 -5.94
C PHE A 105 -8.89 -4.89 -4.93
N LEU A 106 -8.08 -4.87 -3.86
CA LEU A 106 -8.08 -5.92 -2.84
C LEU A 106 -9.41 -6.00 -2.08
N TRP A 107 -10.06 -4.85 -1.88
CA TRP A 107 -11.39 -4.78 -1.30
C TRP A 107 -12.42 -5.48 -2.19
N ASP A 108 -12.47 -5.12 -3.47
CA ASP A 108 -13.41 -5.73 -4.42
C ASP A 108 -13.14 -7.23 -4.59
N LEU A 109 -11.86 -7.64 -4.58
CA LEU A 109 -11.48 -9.06 -4.60
C LEU A 109 -11.99 -9.79 -3.35
N LYS A 110 -11.84 -9.18 -2.17
CA LYS A 110 -12.28 -9.77 -0.90
C LYS A 110 -13.80 -9.87 -0.78
N GLU A 111 -14.51 -8.87 -1.30
CA GLU A 111 -15.97 -8.84 -1.35
C GLU A 111 -16.56 -9.72 -2.47
N GLY A 112 -15.70 -10.34 -3.30
CA GLY A 112 -16.15 -11.20 -4.41
C GLY A 112 -16.66 -10.43 -5.64
N ASN A 113 -16.42 -9.12 -5.71
CA ASN A 113 -16.79 -8.27 -6.85
C ASN A 113 -15.82 -8.42 -8.04
N ILE A 114 -14.65 -9.02 -7.82
CA ILE A 114 -13.66 -9.32 -8.86
C ILE A 114 -13.23 -10.78 -8.75
N THR A 115 -13.10 -11.44 -9.89
CA THR A 115 -12.47 -12.76 -10.01
C THR A 115 -11.10 -12.60 -10.67
N LEU A 116 -10.05 -13.19 -10.06
CA LEU A 116 -8.73 -13.25 -10.69
C LEU A 116 -8.82 -14.15 -11.92
N ARG A 117 -8.38 -13.64 -13.07
CA ARG A 117 -8.27 -14.39 -14.32
C ARG A 117 -6.79 -14.58 -14.64
N GLU A 118 -6.47 -15.69 -15.27
CA GLU A 118 -5.15 -15.88 -15.85
C GLU A 118 -4.89 -14.77 -16.88
N PRO A 119 -3.72 -14.12 -16.83
CA PRO A 119 -3.38 -13.08 -17.80
C PRO A 119 -3.25 -13.69 -19.21
N GLU A 120 -3.79 -12.99 -20.20
CA GLU A 120 -3.66 -13.38 -21.61
C GLU A 120 -2.40 -12.73 -22.23
N GLY A 121 -1.74 -13.46 -23.13
CA GLY A 121 -0.59 -12.97 -23.91
C GLY A 121 0.77 -13.53 -23.47
N GLU A 122 1.84 -13.00 -24.07
CA GLU A 122 3.21 -13.38 -23.73
C GLU A 122 3.53 -12.98 -22.28
N PRO A 123 4.01 -13.91 -21.45
CA PRO A 123 4.40 -13.59 -20.08
C PRO A 123 5.48 -12.49 -20.06
N PRO A 124 5.39 -11.50 -19.16
CA PRO A 124 6.40 -10.47 -19.06
C PRO A 124 7.75 -11.08 -18.64
N MET A 125 8.87 -10.49 -19.05
CA MET A 125 10.21 -11.03 -18.73
C MET A 125 10.51 -11.13 -17.21
N HIS A 126 9.75 -10.43 -16.36
CA HIS A 126 10.02 -10.29 -14.93
C HIS A 126 8.89 -10.81 -14.04
N ILE A 127 8.37 -12.00 -14.35
CA ILE A 127 7.31 -12.66 -13.55
C ILE A 127 7.79 -12.97 -12.12
N ASN A 128 9.11 -13.15 -11.93
CA ASN A 128 9.72 -13.54 -10.65
C ASN A 128 10.36 -12.38 -9.89
N PHE A 129 10.03 -11.11 -10.20
CA PHE A 129 10.56 -9.98 -9.43
C PHE A 129 9.85 -9.92 -8.07
N ILE A 130 10.51 -10.45 -7.03
CA ILE A 130 10.20 -10.24 -5.61
C ILE A 130 10.98 -9.03 -5.11
#